data_AF-A0A964AF61-F1
#
_entry.id   AF-A0A964AF61-F1
#
_cell.length_a   1.000
_cell.length_b   1.000
_cell.length_c   1.000
_cell.angle_alpha   90.00
_cell.angle_beta   90.00
_cell.angle_gamma   90.00
#
_symmetry.space_group_name_H-M   'P 1'
#
loop_
_entity.id
_entity.type
_entity.pdbx_description
1 polymer ?
#
loop_
_entity_poly.entity_id
_entity_poly.type
_entity_poly.pdbx_seq_one_letter_code
_entity_poly.pdbx_strand_id
1 'polypeptide(L)'
;MTIPGLPGASEPTFRTRDRSLFSLDMLVREVCERLVDDGLNVSPRVAKAAIQCARRWICEREELDVDALSLLVSRDLRHHRVLLIPDMVSEVLVTYVRLVIELDVAEVMG
;
A
#
# COMPACT_ATOMS: atom_id res chain seq x y z
N MET A 1 5.96 16.33 -4.55
CA MET A 1 5.77 16.54 -3.10
C MET A 1 5.72 15.19 -2.41
N THR A 2 6.41 15.02 -1.28
CA THR A 2 6.37 13.76 -0.53
C THR A 2 5.01 13.55 0.13
N ILE A 3 4.47 12.33 0.09
CA ILE A 3 3.22 11.98 0.78
C ILE A 3 3.58 11.56 2.21
N PRO A 4 3.01 12.17 3.25
CA PRO A 4 3.28 11.75 4.61
C PRO A 4 2.73 10.33 4.86
N GLY A 5 3.57 9.43 5.36
CA GLY A 5 3.20 8.09 5.81
C GLY A 5 3.07 7.97 7.33
N LEU A 6 3.16 6.73 7.83
CA LEU A 6 3.32 6.44 9.25
C LEU A 6 4.76 6.73 9.70
N PRO A 7 4.95 7.41 10.85
CA PRO A 7 6.29 7.68 11.38
C PRO A 7 7.08 6.39 11.62
N GLY A 8 8.31 6.33 11.11
CA GLY A 8 9.21 5.18 11.31
C GLY A 8 8.86 3.93 10.51
N ALA A 9 7.82 3.96 9.66
CA ALA A 9 7.54 2.88 8.73
C ALA A 9 8.45 2.93 7.50
N SER A 10 8.68 1.79 6.85
CA SER A 10 9.54 1.72 5.67
C SER A 10 8.99 2.53 4.50
N GLU A 11 9.90 3.11 3.72
CA GLU A 11 9.63 3.84 2.48
C GLU A 11 10.38 3.16 1.33
N PRO A 12 9.89 2.00 0.87
CA PRO A 12 10.57 1.21 -0.14
C PRO A 12 10.63 1.93 -1.48
N THR A 13 11.64 1.55 -2.25
CA THR A 13 11.75 1.81 -3.69
C THR A 13 11.60 0.50 -4.45
N PHE A 14 10.82 0.53 -5.52
CA PHE A 14 10.50 -0.63 -6.34
C PHE A 14 11.25 -0.51 -7.65
N ARG A 15 11.96 -1.57 -8.03
CA ARG A 15 12.67 -1.66 -9.30
C ARG A 15 11.98 -2.67 -10.19
N THR A 16 11.54 -2.23 -11.35
CA THR A 16 10.90 -3.04 -12.40
C THR A 16 11.93 -3.79 -13.23
N ARG A 17 11.51 -4.79 -14.02
CA ARG A 17 12.44 -5.59 -14.85
C ARG A 17 13.17 -4.78 -15.93
N ASP A 18 12.55 -3.73 -16.44
CA ASP A 18 13.15 -2.77 -17.37
C ASP A 18 14.15 -1.80 -16.69
N ARG A 19 14.37 -1.95 -15.37
CA ARG A 19 15.23 -1.14 -14.50
C ARG A 19 14.69 0.25 -14.17
N SER A 20 13.43 0.54 -14.46
CA SER A 20 12.76 1.74 -13.95
C SER A 20 12.61 1.67 -12.43
N LEU A 21 12.60 2.85 -11.78
CA LEU A 21 12.46 2.98 -10.33
C LEU A 21 11.18 3.73 -9.98
N PHE A 22 10.44 3.17 -9.04
CA PHE A 22 9.21 3.75 -8.50
C PHE A 22 9.38 3.93 -6.99
N SER A 23 9.14 5.13 -6.49
CA SER A 23 9.03 5.34 -5.05
C SER A 23 7.67 4.87 -4.55
N LEU A 24 7.56 4.58 -3.25
CA LEU A 24 6.27 4.32 -2.62
C LEU A 24 5.25 5.45 -2.91
N ASP A 25 5.69 6.71 -2.89
CA ASP A 25 4.81 7.84 -3.20
C ASP A 25 4.26 7.82 -4.62
N MET A 26 5.03 7.35 -5.60
CA MET A 26 4.55 7.20 -6.97
C MET A 26 3.48 6.11 -7.04
N LEU A 27 3.73 4.95 -6.41
CA LEU A 27 2.73 3.88 -6.35
C LEU A 27 1.46 4.33 -5.62
N VAL A 28 1.59 5.08 -4.53
CA VAL A 28 0.43 5.59 -3.77
C VAL A 28 -0.44 6.50 -4.63
N ARG A 29 0.16 7.37 -5.46
CA ARG A 29 -0.62 8.22 -6.37
C ARG A 29 -1.39 7.39 -7.38
N GLU A 30 -0.70 6.47 -8.03
CA GLU A 30 -1.29 5.59 -9.03
C GLU A 30 -2.41 4.72 -8.44
N VAL A 31 -2.23 4.20 -7.21
CA VAL A 31 -3.29 3.49 -6.48
C VAL A 31 -4.48 4.40 -6.23
N CYS A 32 -4.26 5.63 -5.74
CA CYS A 32 -5.35 6.59 -5.51
C CYS A 32 -6.06 6.97 -6.81
N GLU A 33 -5.34 7.14 -7.92
CA GLU A 33 -5.92 7.45 -9.24
C GLU A 33 -6.84 6.32 -9.72
N ARG A 34 -6.38 5.07 -9.64
CA ARG A 34 -7.19 3.89 -10.01
C ARG A 34 -8.43 3.72 -9.13
N LEU A 35 -8.28 3.92 -7.81
CA LEU A 35 -9.43 3.88 -6.91
C LEU A 35 -10.46 4.95 -7.27
N VAL A 36 -10.03 6.15 -7.68
CA VAL A 36 -10.93 7.21 -8.14
C VAL A 36 -11.66 6.82 -9.41
N ASP A 37 -10.99 6.16 -10.35
CA ASP A 37 -11.61 5.62 -11.57
C ASP A 37 -12.68 4.56 -11.25
N ASP A 38 -12.49 3.80 -10.17
CA ASP A 38 -13.45 2.83 -9.62
C ASP A 38 -14.55 3.48 -8.74
N GLY A 39 -14.57 4.81 -8.62
CA GLY A 39 -15.56 5.55 -7.84
C GLY A 39 -15.28 5.63 -6.33
N LEU A 40 -14.07 5.25 -5.90
CA LEU A 40 -13.62 5.26 -4.51
C LEU A 40 -12.65 6.42 -4.26
N ASN A 41 -12.86 7.20 -3.21
CA ASN A 41 -11.96 8.29 -2.85
C ASN A 41 -11.21 8.00 -1.56
N VAL A 42 -9.91 7.72 -1.68
CA VAL A 42 -9.00 7.51 -0.54
C VAL A 42 -7.93 8.59 -0.55
N SER A 43 -7.74 9.28 0.57
CA SER A 43 -6.65 10.26 0.67
C SER A 43 -5.28 9.58 0.52
N PRO A 44 -4.32 10.16 -0.21
CA PRO A 44 -3.01 9.55 -0.42
C PRO A 44 -2.26 9.21 0.87
N ARG A 45 -2.42 10.03 1.92
CA ARG A 45 -1.85 9.77 3.25
C ARG A 45 -2.37 8.46 3.86
N VAL A 46 -3.68 8.21 3.74
CA VAL A 46 -4.33 7.02 4.29
C VAL A 46 -3.95 5.79 3.46
N ALA A 47 -3.92 5.90 2.14
CA ALA A 47 -3.46 4.82 1.26
C ALA A 47 -1.98 4.45 1.56
N LYS A 48 -1.10 5.44 1.70
CA LYS A 48 0.30 5.22 2.08
C LYS A 48 0.43 4.50 3.42
N ALA A 49 -0.31 4.94 4.44
CA ALA A 49 -0.32 4.29 5.74
C ALA A 49 -0.79 2.82 5.65
N ALA A 50 -1.84 2.54 4.87
CA ALA A 50 -2.36 1.18 4.70
C ALA A 50 -1.33 0.26 4.04
N ILE A 51 -0.67 0.74 2.97
CA ILE A 51 0.39 -0.01 2.27
C ILE A 51 1.59 -0.25 3.20
N GLN A 52 2.00 0.75 3.99
CA GLN A 52 3.09 0.60 4.96
C GLN A 52 2.77 -0.44 6.04
N CYS A 53 1.54 -0.44 6.57
CA CYS A 53 1.08 -1.48 7.50
C CYS A 53 1.09 -2.87 6.85
N ALA A 54 0.57 -2.99 5.63
CA ALA A 54 0.49 -4.27 4.94
C ALA A 54 1.88 -4.88 4.71
N ARG A 55 2.82 -4.06 4.25
CA ARG A 55 4.20 -4.50 4.03
C ARG A 55 4.87 -5.01 5.30
N ARG A 56 4.64 -4.37 6.45
CA ARG A 56 5.15 -4.86 7.74
C ARG A 56 4.68 -6.29 8.00
N TRP A 57 3.38 -6.56 7.82
CA TRP A 57 2.82 -7.89 8.04
C TRP A 57 3.29 -8.93 7.02
N ILE A 58 3.43 -8.56 5.74
CA ILE A 58 3.93 -9.45 4.68
C ILE A 58 5.39 -9.83 4.93
N CYS A 59 6.22 -8.90 5.41
CA CYS A 59 7.62 -9.22 5.75
C CYS A 59 7.75 -10.12 6.98
N GLU A 60 6.74 -10.16 7.87
CA GLU A 60 6.77 -10.92 9.12
C GLU A 60 6.11 -12.30 9.01
N ARG A 61 5.38 -12.61 7.92
CA ARG A 61 4.56 -13.83 7.79
C ARG A 61 4.57 -14.39 6.37
N GLU A 62 4.82 -15.69 6.24
CA GLU A 62 4.92 -16.38 4.93
C GLU A 62 3.57 -16.61 4.24
N GLU A 63 2.48 -16.79 5.00
CA GLU A 63 1.15 -17.06 4.44
C GLU A 63 0.10 -16.17 5.10
N LEU A 64 -0.38 -15.17 4.36
CA LEU A 64 -1.53 -14.35 4.72
C LEU A 64 -2.45 -14.26 3.51
N ASP A 65 -3.71 -14.68 3.69
CA ASP A 65 -4.75 -14.31 2.74
C ASP A 65 -5.10 -12.82 2.87
N VAL A 66 -5.77 -12.29 1.84
CA VAL A 66 -6.09 -10.86 1.74
C VAL A 66 -7.03 -10.41 2.87
N ASP A 67 -7.98 -11.24 3.29
CA ASP A 67 -8.95 -10.88 4.33
C ASP A 67 -8.27 -10.75 5.70
N ALA A 68 -7.40 -11.71 6.04
CA ALA A 68 -6.58 -11.68 7.24
C ALA A 68 -5.63 -10.48 7.24
N LEU A 69 -5.00 -10.18 6.10
CA LEU A 69 -4.14 -9.01 5.95
C LEU A 69 -4.93 -7.71 6.14
N SER A 70 -6.10 -7.58 5.50
CA SER A 70 -6.97 -6.41 5.62
C SER A 70 -7.41 -6.16 7.07
N LEU A 71 -7.74 -7.20 7.83
CA LEU A 71 -8.06 -7.10 9.26
C LEU A 71 -6.86 -6.63 10.09
N LEU A 72 -5.68 -7.19 9.85
CA LEU A 72 -4.45 -6.80 10.54
C LEU A 72 -4.07 -5.34 10.26
N VAL A 73 -4.16 -4.94 9.00
CA VAL A 73 -3.91 -3.55 8.55
C VAL A 73 -4.94 -2.61 9.16
N SER A 74 -6.23 -2.95 9.13
CA SER A 74 -7.30 -2.15 9.75
C SER A 74 -7.05 -1.91 11.24
N ARG A 75 -6.59 -2.95 11.96
CA ARG A 75 -6.26 -2.85 13.39
C ARG A 75 -5.06 -1.92 13.61
N ASP A 76 -4.02 -2.03 12.80
CA ASP A 76 -2.79 -1.24 12.93
C ASP A 76 -3.02 0.23 12.58
N LEU A 77 -3.78 0.50 11.51
CA LEU A 77 -4.22 1.85 11.15
C LEU A 77 -4.97 2.52 12.31
N ARG A 78 -5.89 1.79 12.95
CA ARG A 78 -6.63 2.30 14.12
C ARG A 78 -5.69 2.63 15.29
N HIS A 79 -4.68 1.80 15.54
CA HIS A 79 -3.66 2.08 16.57
C HIS A 79 -2.92 3.39 16.30
N HIS A 80 -2.66 3.68 15.01
CA HIS A 80 -2.06 4.93 14.56
C HIS A 80 -3.07 6.09 14.36
N ARG A 81 -4.32 5.94 14.81
CA ARG A 81 -5.41 6.93 14.67
C ARG A 81 -5.71 7.30 13.21
N VAL A 82 -5.48 6.38 12.29
CA VAL A 82 -5.89 6.47 10.89
C VAL A 82 -7.21 5.73 10.72
N LEU A 83 -8.24 6.45 10.28
CA LEU A 83 -9.58 5.88 10.05
C LEU A 83 -9.74 5.52 8.57
N LEU A 84 -9.88 4.23 8.30
CA LEU A 84 -10.28 3.69 7.01
C LEU A 84 -11.19 2.48 7.28
N ILE A 85 -12.32 2.38 6.57
CA ILE A 85 -13.21 1.24 6.72
C ILE A 85 -12.55 -0.03 6.14
N PRO A 86 -12.81 -1.23 6.70
CA PRO A 86 -12.14 -2.45 6.28
C PRO A 86 -12.24 -2.73 4.77
N ASP A 87 -13.41 -2.49 4.17
CA ASP A 87 -13.61 -2.69 2.74
C ASP A 87 -12.68 -1.80 1.91
N MET A 88 -12.53 -0.52 2.28
CA MET A 88 -11.59 0.37 1.62
C MET A 88 -10.12 -0.02 1.85
N VAL A 89 -9.80 -0.66 2.99
CA VAL A 89 -8.46 -1.24 3.19
C VAL A 89 -8.23 -2.33 2.16
N SER A 90 -9.16 -3.27 2.01
CA SER A 90 -9.07 -4.34 1.00
C SER A 90 -8.90 -3.78 -0.41
N GLU A 91 -9.68 -2.77 -0.80
CA GLU A 91 -9.57 -2.14 -2.12
C GLU A 91 -8.19 -1.50 -2.36
N VAL A 92 -7.65 -0.78 -1.36
CA VAL A 92 -6.30 -0.22 -1.43
C VAL A 92 -5.26 -1.33 -1.61
N LEU A 93 -5.36 -2.42 -0.86
CA LEU A 93 -4.38 -3.51 -0.90
C LEU A 93 -4.45 -4.28 -2.22
N VAL A 94 -5.65 -4.60 -2.70
CA VAL A 94 -5.86 -5.28 -3.99
C VAL A 94 -5.33 -4.42 -5.13
N THR A 95 -5.66 -3.12 -5.15
CA THR A 95 -5.19 -2.18 -6.18
C THR A 95 -3.67 -2.05 -6.16
N TYR A 96 -3.07 -1.92 -4.97
CA TYR A 96 -1.62 -1.88 -4.81
C TYR A 96 -0.94 -3.16 -5.33
N VAL A 97 -1.46 -4.35 -4.99
CA VAL A 97 -0.90 -5.62 -5.47
C VAL A 97 -1.00 -5.74 -6.99
N ARG A 98 -2.16 -5.40 -7.58
CA ARG A 98 -2.33 -5.38 -9.03
C ARG A 98 -1.33 -4.46 -9.71
N LEU A 99 -1.16 -3.25 -9.18
CA LEU A 99 -0.20 -2.30 -9.72
C LEU A 99 1.24 -2.82 -9.66
N VAL A 100 1.66 -3.42 -8.54
CA VAL A 100 3.00 -4.02 -8.40
C VAL A 100 3.22 -5.15 -9.43
N ILE A 101 2.20 -5.95 -9.70
CA ILE A 101 2.24 -7.02 -10.72
C ILE A 101 2.33 -6.43 -12.13
N GLU A 102 1.49 -5.44 -12.45
CA GLU A 102 1.45 -4.79 -13.78
C GLU A 102 2.73 -4.05 -14.12
N LEU A 103 3.36 -3.42 -13.11
CA LEU A 103 4.67 -2.77 -13.27
C LEU A 103 5.82 -3.78 -13.44
N ASP A 104 5.55 -5.08 -13.28
CA ASP A 104 6.56 -6.14 -13.34
C ASP A 104 7.74 -5.84 -12.41
N VAL A 105 7.42 -5.56 -11.14
CA VAL A 105 8.41 -5.27 -10.10
C VAL A 105 9.30 -6.50 -9.88
N ALA A 106 10.60 -6.30 -10.10
CA ALA A 106 11.63 -7.32 -9.99
C ALA A 106 12.29 -7.34 -8.62
N GLU A 107 12.47 -6.17 -8.01
CA GLU A 107 13.11 -6.03 -6.70
C GLU A 107 12.45 -4.90 -5.90
N VAL A 108 12.42 -5.09 -4.58
CA VAL A 108 11.94 -4.09 -3.63
C VAL A 108 13.05 -3.81 -2.63
N MET A 109 13.46 -2.54 -2.55
CA MET A 109 14.59 -2.08 -1.74
C MET A 109 14.10 -1.18 -0.61
N GLY A 110 14.54 -1.48 0.62
CA GLY A 110 14.23 -0.69 1.82
C GLY A 110 13.11 -1.24 2.70
#